data_AF-A0A1G1V741-F1
#
_entry.id   AF-A0A1G1V741-F1
#
_cell.length_a   1.000
_cell.length_b   1.000
_cell.length_c   1.000
_cell.angle_alpha   90.00
_cell.angle_beta   90.00
_cell.angle_gamma   90.00
#
_symmetry.space_group_name_H-M   'P 1'
#
loop_
_entity.id
_entity.type
_entity.pdbx_description
1 polymer ?
#
loop_
_entity_poly.entity_id
_entity_poly.type
_entity_poly.pdbx_seq_one_letter_code
_entity_poly.pdbx_strand_id
1 'polypeptide(L)'
;MQEFFWKHDASIKSVFTVILLVLIMWIVSLQSQLTFVPATTPEATINDVCGDNCKKSIQEIVSESVATISASPKVVYINPKQSSPNQQKVTYIPLTGEFSTRLTEWSDVLKSEVYIDLAEYTGEPYIDWEATVRAVSGNIQVRLFDVTHTIAVGSSEIKSVSSTFTTISSGNISLWRGKNLYRVQVKSLDGSEVFFNSGKIKIVTK
;
A
#
# COMPACT_ATOMS: atom_id res chain seq x y z
N MET A 1 -47.99 -3.62 12.80
CA MET A 1 -46.99 -3.37 11.73
C MET A 1 -47.08 -4.33 10.54
N GLN A 2 -47.79 -5.47 10.62
CA GLN A 2 -47.91 -6.43 9.49
C GLN A 2 -48.93 -6.02 8.41
N GLU A 3 -49.98 -5.27 8.76
CA GLU A 3 -51.03 -4.81 7.83
C GLU A 3 -50.56 -3.79 6.78
N PHE A 4 -49.46 -3.06 7.06
CA PHE A 4 -48.96 -2.04 6.13
C PHE A 4 -48.27 -2.66 4.90
N PHE A 5 -47.61 -3.80 5.07
CA PHE A 5 -46.81 -4.43 4.01
C PHE A 5 -47.66 -5.09 2.93
N TRP A 6 -48.87 -5.56 3.26
CA TRP A 6 -49.76 -6.22 2.29
C TRP A 6 -50.42 -5.23 1.31
N LYS A 7 -50.69 -4.00 1.74
CA LYS A 7 -51.35 -2.99 0.89
C LYS A 7 -50.41 -2.35 -0.14
N HIS A 8 -49.10 -2.39 0.08
CA HIS A 8 -48.10 -1.74 -0.78
C HIS A 8 -47.20 -2.72 -1.55
N ASP A 9 -47.39 -4.03 -1.39
CA ASP A 9 -46.57 -5.08 -2.00
C ASP A 9 -46.53 -5.03 -3.54
N ALA A 10 -47.68 -4.74 -4.18
CA ALA A 10 -47.76 -4.64 -5.63
C ALA A 10 -46.98 -3.43 -6.19
N SER A 11 -47.01 -2.29 -5.50
CA SER A 11 -46.29 -1.08 -5.94
C SER A 11 -44.78 -1.21 -5.73
N ILE A 12 -44.35 -1.82 -4.62
CA ILE A 12 -42.93 -2.03 -4.33
C ILE A 12 -42.31 -3.01 -5.32
N LYS A 13 -43.00 -4.11 -5.64
CA LYS A 13 -42.55 -5.08 -6.65
C LYS A 13 -42.36 -4.44 -8.03
N SER A 14 -43.25 -3.52 -8.42
CA SER A 14 -43.14 -2.80 -9.70
C SER A 14 -41.96 -1.84 -9.75
N VAL A 15 -41.59 -1.22 -8.63
CA VAL A 15 -40.42 -0.31 -8.58
C VAL A 15 -39.12 -1.11 -8.66
N PHE A 16 -39.04 -2.24 -7.96
CA PHE A 16 -37.87 -3.12 -8.00
C PHE A 16 -37.61 -3.72 -9.38
N THR A 17 -38.66 -4.12 -10.12
CA THR A 17 -38.50 -4.67 -11.47
C THR A 17 -37.97 -3.62 -12.45
N VAL A 18 -38.43 -2.36 -12.35
CA VAL A 18 -37.92 -1.27 -13.20
C VAL A 18 -36.45 -0.96 -12.90
N ILE A 19 -36.06 -0.89 -11.62
CA ILE A 19 -34.66 -0.66 -11.22
C ILE A 19 -33.74 -1.79 -11.73
N LEU A 20 -34.19 -3.04 -11.62
CA LEU A 20 -33.43 -4.19 -12.11
C LEU A 20 -33.17 -4.12 -13.63
N LEU A 21 -34.18 -3.71 -14.41
CA LEU A 21 -34.04 -3.56 -15.86
C LEU A 21 -33.05 -2.45 -16.23
N VAL A 22 -33.06 -1.32 -15.50
CA VAL A 22 -32.11 -0.22 -15.72
C VAL A 22 -30.67 -0.67 -15.40
N LEU A 23 -30.47 -1.43 -14.32
CA LEU A 23 -29.15 -1.97 -13.97
C LEU A 23 -28.62 -2.94 -15.03
N ILE A 24 -29.46 -3.84 -15.55
CA ILE A 24 -29.06 -4.77 -16.61
C ILE A 24 -28.66 -4.00 -17.88
N MET A 25 -29.42 -2.97 -18.26
CA MET A 25 -29.12 -2.14 -19.42
C MET A 25 -27.78 -1.40 -19.27
N TRP A 26 -27.45 -0.94 -18.05
CA TRP A 26 -26.19 -0.27 -17.76
C TRP A 26 -24.99 -1.22 -17.82
N ILE A 27 -25.13 -2.45 -17.32
CA ILE A 27 -24.06 -3.47 -17.35
C ILE A 27 -23.73 -3.88 -18.79
N VAL A 28 -24.74 -4.06 -19.65
CA VAL A 28 -24.54 -4.41 -21.08
C VAL A 28 -23.78 -3.30 -21.81
N SER A 29 -24.07 -2.03 -21.49
CA SER A 29 -23.35 -0.89 -22.08
C SER A 29 -21.86 -0.83 -21.66
N LEU A 30 -21.50 -1.39 -20.50
CA LEU A 30 -20.14 -1.33 -19.96
C LEU A 30 -19.19 -2.37 -20.59
N GLN A 31 -19.72 -3.49 -21.11
CA GLN A 31 -18.90 -4.56 -21.69
C GLN A 31 -18.33 -4.24 -23.09
N SER A 32 -18.78 -3.19 -23.77
CA SER A 32 -18.33 -2.85 -25.14
C SER A 32 -16.96 -2.15 -25.24
N GLN A 33 -16.25 -1.86 -24.14
CA GLN A 33 -15.02 -1.04 -24.19
C GLN A 33 -13.69 -1.78 -23.96
N LEU A 34 -13.69 -3.09 -23.75
CA LEU A 34 -12.46 -3.84 -23.48
C LEU A 34 -11.97 -4.61 -24.71
N THR A 35 -11.53 -3.89 -25.75
CA THR A 35 -10.74 -4.50 -26.84
C THR A 35 -9.26 -4.40 -26.51
N PHE A 36 -8.66 -5.54 -26.16
CA PHE A 36 -7.21 -5.70 -25.96
C PHE A 36 -6.47 -5.55 -27.30
N VAL A 37 -5.48 -4.66 -27.36
CA VAL A 37 -4.53 -4.56 -28.47
C VAL A 37 -3.27 -5.36 -28.09
N PRO A 38 -2.90 -6.41 -28.83
CA PRO A 38 -1.64 -7.12 -28.60
C PRO A 38 -0.46 -6.31 -29.15
N ALA A 39 0.62 -6.20 -28.36
CA ALA A 39 1.85 -5.54 -28.76
C ALA A 39 2.71 -6.44 -29.65
N THR A 40 3.02 -5.98 -30.87
CA THR A 40 3.96 -6.62 -31.78
C THR A 40 5.35 -6.04 -31.58
N THR A 41 6.31 -6.90 -31.20
CA THR A 41 7.74 -6.57 -31.08
C THR A 41 8.41 -6.64 -32.46
N PRO A 42 9.12 -5.60 -32.94
CA PRO A 42 9.85 -5.66 -34.19
C PRO A 42 11.19 -6.40 -34.02
N GLU A 43 11.40 -7.40 -34.87
CA GLU A 43 12.62 -8.19 -34.99
C GLU A 43 13.64 -7.42 -35.85
N ALA A 44 14.82 -7.14 -35.31
CA ALA A 44 15.88 -6.41 -36.00
C ALA A 44 16.82 -7.36 -36.74
N THR A 45 16.82 -7.29 -38.07
CA THR A 45 17.79 -7.95 -38.95
C THR A 45 19.13 -7.23 -38.91
N ILE A 46 20.19 -7.93 -38.55
CA ILE A 46 21.57 -7.43 -38.56
C ILE A 46 22.23 -7.87 -39.88
N ASN A 47 22.43 -6.92 -40.79
CA ASN A 47 23.33 -7.10 -41.94
C ASN A 47 24.72 -6.58 -41.55
N ASP A 48 25.70 -7.49 -41.48
CA ASP A 48 27.08 -7.18 -41.12
C ASP A 48 27.82 -6.60 -42.33
N VAL A 49 28.05 -5.27 -42.30
CA VAL A 49 28.68 -4.48 -43.37
C VAL A 49 30.05 -3.98 -42.88
N CYS A 50 31.02 -4.86 -42.69
CA CYS A 50 32.42 -4.44 -42.50
C CYS A 50 33.35 -5.43 -43.19
N GLY A 51 33.74 -5.08 -44.42
CA GLY A 51 34.72 -5.81 -45.24
C GLY A 51 36.17 -5.62 -44.77
N ASP A 52 37.11 -6.28 -45.45
CA ASP A 52 38.50 -6.48 -44.98
C ASP A 52 39.32 -5.19 -44.76
N ASN A 53 38.94 -4.08 -45.39
CA ASN A 53 39.59 -2.78 -45.16
C ASN A 53 39.26 -2.17 -43.79
N CYS A 54 38.06 -2.42 -43.27
CA CYS A 54 37.60 -1.94 -41.96
C CYS A 54 38.30 -2.68 -40.82
N LYS A 55 38.68 -3.96 -41.02
CA LYS A 55 39.48 -4.74 -40.05
C LYS A 55 40.93 -4.26 -39.92
N LYS A 56 41.55 -3.80 -41.02
CA LYS A 56 42.94 -3.32 -41.00
C LYS A 56 43.09 -2.01 -40.22
N SER A 57 42.16 -1.07 -40.38
CA SER A 57 42.18 0.20 -39.64
C SER A 57 42.00 0.01 -38.12
N ILE A 58 41.21 -0.99 -37.69
CA ILE A 58 41.07 -1.29 -36.26
C ILE A 58 42.38 -1.87 -35.68
N GLN A 59 43.08 -2.73 -36.42
CA GLN A 59 44.33 -3.33 -35.94
C GLN A 59 45.48 -2.32 -35.83
N GLU A 60 45.52 -1.33 -36.71
CA GLU A 60 46.51 -0.25 -36.67
C GLU A 60 46.28 0.65 -35.44
N ILE A 61 45.04 1.10 -35.20
CA ILE A 61 44.67 1.93 -34.04
C ILE A 61 44.93 1.20 -32.71
N VAL A 62 44.67 -0.11 -32.65
CA VAL A 62 44.93 -0.89 -31.43
C VAL A 62 46.42 -1.01 -31.15
N SER A 63 47.28 -1.19 -32.16
CA SER A 63 48.72 -1.37 -31.92
C SER A 63 49.43 -0.07 -31.51
N GLU A 64 48.97 1.08 -31.99
CA GLU A 64 49.48 2.40 -31.56
C GLU A 64 49.07 2.73 -30.11
N SER A 65 47.85 2.37 -29.70
CA SER A 65 47.32 2.67 -28.37
C SER A 65 47.87 1.79 -27.23
N VAL A 66 48.50 0.64 -27.52
CA VAL A 66 49.18 -0.16 -26.47
C VAL A 66 50.53 0.44 -26.07
N ALA A 67 51.19 1.18 -26.96
CA ALA A 67 52.52 1.75 -26.70
C ALA A 67 52.46 2.94 -25.73
N THR A 68 51.34 3.65 -25.64
CA THR A 68 51.16 4.82 -24.76
C THR A 68 50.74 4.46 -23.32
N ILE A 69 50.35 3.20 -23.05
CA ILE A 69 49.82 2.76 -21.75
C ILE A 69 50.92 2.24 -20.79
N SER A 70 52.18 2.13 -21.23
CA SER A 70 53.31 1.62 -20.42
C SER A 70 53.83 2.61 -19.34
N ALA A 71 53.32 3.84 -19.29
CA ALA A 71 53.60 4.76 -18.18
C ALA A 71 52.66 4.48 -17.00
N SER A 72 53.13 3.61 -16.09
CA SER A 72 52.43 3.23 -14.85
C SER A 72 51.93 4.46 -14.05
N PRO A 73 50.62 4.69 -13.94
CA PRO A 73 50.08 5.79 -13.14
C PRO A 73 50.28 5.46 -11.65
N LYS A 74 50.97 6.33 -10.93
CA LYS A 74 50.96 6.35 -9.47
C LYS A 74 49.51 6.55 -9.01
N VAL A 75 48.90 5.49 -8.49
CA VAL A 75 47.53 5.50 -7.97
C VAL A 75 47.47 6.48 -6.80
N VAL A 76 46.96 7.68 -7.07
CA VAL A 76 46.46 8.56 -6.02
C VAL A 76 45.09 8.01 -5.65
N TYR A 77 45.01 7.35 -4.50
CA TYR A 77 43.73 7.01 -3.88
C TYR A 77 43.04 8.32 -3.51
N ILE A 78 42.16 8.79 -4.38
CA ILE A 78 41.16 9.77 -4.00
C ILE A 78 40.21 8.99 -3.10
N ASN A 79 40.42 9.10 -1.79
CA ASN A 79 39.49 8.56 -0.81
C ASN A 79 38.15 9.23 -1.10
N PRO A 80 37.12 8.52 -1.63
CA PRO A 80 35.82 9.14 -1.79
C PRO A 80 35.43 9.59 -0.40
N LYS A 81 35.17 10.89 -0.22
CA LYS A 81 34.55 11.39 0.99
C LYS A 81 33.22 10.65 1.06
N GLN A 82 33.21 9.59 1.87
CA GLN A 82 32.06 8.75 2.14
C GLN A 82 31.00 9.71 2.66
N SER A 83 30.07 10.12 1.80
CA SER A 83 28.89 10.80 2.28
C SER A 83 28.24 9.77 3.18
N SER A 84 28.20 10.07 4.48
CA SER A 84 27.47 9.25 5.44
C SER A 84 26.14 8.91 4.79
N PRO A 85 25.79 7.63 4.57
CA PRO A 85 24.44 7.30 4.14
C PRO A 85 23.53 7.99 5.16
N ASN A 86 22.57 8.76 4.66
CA ASN A 86 21.49 9.30 5.47
C ASN A 86 20.74 8.07 6.01
N GLN A 87 21.21 7.53 7.14
CA GLN A 87 20.84 6.21 7.65
C GLN A 87 19.44 6.34 8.24
N GLN A 88 18.44 6.16 7.38
CA GLN A 88 17.06 6.14 7.82
C GLN A 88 16.89 5.06 8.90
N LYS A 89 16.49 5.49 10.09
CA LYS A 89 16.18 4.59 11.21
C LYS A 89 14.70 4.23 11.11
N VAL A 90 14.43 2.94 10.98
CA VAL A 90 13.06 2.39 10.96
C VAL A 90 12.78 1.73 12.31
N THR A 91 11.71 2.16 12.97
CA THR A 91 11.24 1.59 14.23
C THR A 91 9.85 0.99 14.01
N TYR A 92 9.64 -0.23 14.51
CA TYR A 92 8.34 -0.89 14.49
C TYR A 92 7.82 -1.03 15.92
N ILE A 93 6.62 -0.51 16.14
CA ILE A 93 5.91 -0.60 17.42
C ILE A 93 4.76 -1.58 17.23
N PRO A 94 4.79 -2.76 17.87
CA PRO A 94 3.72 -3.74 17.71
C PRO A 94 2.44 -3.28 18.42
N LEU A 95 1.30 -3.46 17.75
CA LEU A 95 -0.03 -3.35 18.31
C LEU A 95 -0.56 -4.76 18.51
N THR A 96 -0.50 -5.24 19.74
CA THR A 96 -0.94 -6.60 20.09
C THR A 96 -2.46 -6.66 20.28
N GLY A 97 -2.98 -7.88 20.42
CA GLY A 97 -4.39 -8.12 20.69
C GLY A 97 -5.10 -8.69 19.47
N GLU A 98 -5.66 -9.88 19.63
CA GLU A 98 -6.58 -10.45 18.66
C GLU A 98 -8.01 -10.06 19.06
N PHE A 99 -8.85 -9.76 18.07
CA PHE A 99 -10.21 -9.33 18.33
C PHE A 99 -11.13 -9.75 17.19
N SER A 100 -12.36 -10.13 17.52
CA SER A 100 -13.42 -10.34 16.54
C SER A 100 -14.67 -9.59 16.94
N THR A 101 -15.41 -9.13 15.94
CA THR A 101 -16.68 -8.43 16.16
C THR A 101 -17.61 -8.58 14.97
N ARG A 102 -18.89 -8.33 15.22
CA ARG A 102 -19.94 -8.14 14.19
C ARG A 102 -20.58 -6.76 14.30
N LEU A 103 -20.09 -5.92 15.21
CA LEU A 103 -20.66 -4.60 15.46
C LEU A 103 -20.36 -3.67 14.29
N THR A 104 -21.38 -2.90 13.90
CA THR A 104 -21.26 -1.81 12.93
C THR A 104 -20.72 -0.52 13.54
N GLU A 105 -20.70 -0.46 14.88
CA GLU A 105 -20.08 0.59 15.66
C GLU A 105 -18.62 0.26 15.99
N TRP A 106 -17.82 1.31 16.21
CA TRP A 106 -16.42 1.15 16.57
C TRP A 106 -16.27 0.42 17.89
N SER A 107 -15.50 -0.68 17.85
CA SER A 107 -15.19 -1.49 19.01
C SER A 107 -13.69 -1.47 19.28
N ASP A 108 -13.33 -1.32 20.54
CA ASP A 108 -11.96 -1.26 21.01
C ASP A 108 -11.31 -2.65 21.02
N VAL A 109 -10.11 -2.76 20.42
CA VAL A 109 -9.27 -3.95 20.54
C VAL A 109 -8.53 -3.89 21.88
N LEU A 110 -8.92 -4.75 22.81
CA LEU A 110 -8.26 -4.87 24.10
C LEU A 110 -6.79 -5.28 23.93
N LYS A 111 -5.89 -4.70 24.73
CA LYS A 111 -4.43 -4.98 24.72
C LYS A 111 -3.69 -4.49 23.46
N SER A 112 -4.33 -3.63 22.65
CA SER A 112 -3.69 -2.93 21.53
C SER A 112 -3.14 -1.57 21.90
N GLU A 113 -3.16 -1.22 23.19
CA GLU A 113 -2.73 0.09 23.66
C GLU A 113 -1.21 0.26 23.64
N VAL A 114 -0.74 1.35 23.06
CA VAL A 114 0.67 1.73 23.09
C VAL A 114 0.86 3.22 23.30
N TYR A 115 1.85 3.57 24.14
CA TYR A 115 2.28 4.95 24.29
C TYR A 115 3.30 5.29 23.21
N ILE A 116 3.09 6.41 22.52
CA ILE A 116 4.06 6.96 21.56
C ILE A 116 4.32 8.41 21.94
N ASP A 117 5.60 8.75 22.10
CA ASP A 117 6.05 10.12 22.21
C ASP A 117 6.91 10.49 20.99
N LEU A 118 6.40 11.40 20.17
CA LEU A 118 7.13 11.87 18.99
C LEU A 118 8.44 12.60 19.34
N ALA A 119 8.60 13.08 20.57
CA ALA A 119 9.85 13.71 21.00
C ALA A 119 11.03 12.72 21.09
N GLU A 120 10.75 11.41 21.17
CA GLU A 120 11.79 10.36 21.15
C GLU A 120 12.37 10.13 19.74
N TYR A 121 11.73 10.68 18.71
CA TYR A 121 12.09 10.51 17.31
C TYR A 121 12.69 11.81 16.76
N THR A 122 13.89 11.72 16.19
CA THR A 122 14.59 12.89 15.65
C THR A 122 14.02 13.31 14.29
N GLY A 123 13.82 14.62 14.10
CA GLY A 123 13.32 15.19 12.85
C GLY A 123 11.81 15.07 12.68
N GLU A 124 11.35 15.12 11.42
CA GLU A 124 9.96 14.88 11.06
C GLU A 124 9.79 13.41 10.66
N PRO A 125 9.23 12.56 11.55
CA PRO A 125 9.07 11.14 11.23
C PRO A 125 8.00 10.94 10.16
N TYR A 126 8.26 10.03 9.23
CA TYR A 126 7.20 9.43 8.42
C TYR A 126 6.58 8.28 9.22
N ILE A 127 5.26 8.33 9.42
CA ILE A 127 4.54 7.38 10.26
C ILE A 127 3.51 6.66 9.41
N ASP A 128 3.50 5.34 9.46
CA ASP A 128 2.51 4.48 8.80
C ASP A 128 2.07 3.43 9.80
N TRP A 129 0.85 2.92 9.68
CA TRP A 129 0.42 1.79 10.48
C TRP A 129 -0.20 0.71 9.61
N GLU A 130 0.07 -0.52 10.02
CA GLU A 130 -0.35 -1.73 9.35
C GLU A 130 -1.26 -2.54 10.26
N ALA A 131 -2.25 -3.21 9.68
CA ALA A 131 -3.15 -4.12 10.36
C ALA A 131 -3.28 -5.41 9.56
N THR A 132 -3.21 -6.55 10.24
CA THR A 132 -3.51 -7.87 9.70
C THR A 132 -4.94 -8.23 10.05
N VAL A 133 -5.79 -8.30 9.04
CA VAL A 133 -7.25 -8.43 9.20
C VAL A 133 -7.84 -9.47 8.26
N ARG A 134 -9.02 -9.97 8.63
CA ARG A 134 -9.83 -10.89 7.82
C ARG A 134 -11.31 -10.59 8.04
N ALA A 135 -12.11 -10.63 6.98
CA ALA A 135 -13.57 -10.60 7.06
C ALA A 135 -14.12 -11.96 6.60
N VAL A 136 -14.95 -12.66 7.38
CA VAL A 136 -15.53 -13.96 6.95
C VAL A 136 -16.32 -13.77 5.66
N SER A 137 -17.13 -12.72 5.66
CA SER A 137 -17.87 -12.15 4.57
C SER A 137 -17.82 -10.63 4.74
N GLY A 138 -18.10 -9.87 3.68
CA GLY A 138 -18.30 -8.43 3.83
C GLY A 138 -17.02 -7.59 3.94
N ASN A 139 -17.13 -6.50 4.70
CA ASN A 139 -16.08 -5.47 4.78
C ASN A 139 -15.70 -5.21 6.23
N ILE A 140 -14.40 -5.28 6.52
CA ILE A 140 -13.83 -4.81 7.77
C ILE A 140 -13.29 -3.40 7.61
N GLN A 141 -13.44 -2.61 8.67
CA GLN A 141 -12.78 -1.33 8.78
C GLN A 141 -12.05 -1.22 10.12
N VAL A 142 -10.83 -0.71 10.07
CA VAL A 142 -9.93 -0.56 11.22
C VAL A 142 -9.32 0.83 11.24
N ARG A 143 -9.03 1.36 12.43
CA ARG A 143 -8.36 2.67 12.59
C ARG A 143 -7.55 2.73 13.87
N LEU A 144 -6.69 3.74 13.97
CA LEU A 144 -6.09 4.14 15.23
C LEU A 144 -6.97 5.19 15.93
N PHE A 145 -7.08 5.06 17.23
CA PHE A 145 -7.78 5.97 18.11
C PHE A 145 -6.82 6.49 19.17
N ASP A 146 -6.73 7.81 19.30
CA ASP A 146 -5.99 8.46 20.37
C ASP A 146 -6.88 8.49 21.62
N VAL A 147 -6.52 7.67 22.60
CA VAL A 147 -7.21 7.55 23.88
C VAL A 147 -6.95 8.77 24.78
N THR A 148 -5.78 9.41 24.65
CA THR A 148 -5.43 10.61 25.42
C THR A 148 -6.33 11.79 25.04
N HIS A 149 -6.57 11.97 23.73
CA HIS A 149 -7.38 13.08 23.21
C HIS A 149 -8.81 12.67 22.85
N THR A 150 -9.17 11.39 23.01
CA THR A 150 -10.48 10.82 22.68
C THR A 150 -10.94 11.08 21.24
N ILE A 151 -9.99 11.02 20.29
CA ILE A 151 -10.22 11.33 18.88
C ILE A 151 -9.64 10.25 17.97
N ALA A 152 -10.30 10.01 16.84
CA ALA A 152 -9.73 9.16 15.80
C ALA A 152 -8.49 9.81 15.18
N VAL A 153 -7.45 9.03 14.93
CA VAL A 153 -6.25 9.52 14.24
C VAL A 153 -6.59 9.75 12.77
N GLY A 154 -6.33 10.96 12.28
CA GLY A 154 -6.58 11.34 10.89
C GLY A 154 -5.85 10.43 9.89
N SER A 155 -6.53 10.08 8.80
CA SER A 155 -6.01 9.19 7.74
C SER A 155 -5.59 7.79 8.19
N SER A 156 -5.88 7.39 9.44
CA SER A 156 -5.56 6.06 9.93
C SER A 156 -6.59 5.00 9.55
N GLU A 157 -7.72 5.38 8.95
CA GLU A 157 -8.80 4.44 8.67
C GLU A 157 -8.51 3.59 7.43
N ILE A 158 -8.44 2.27 7.60
CA ILE A 158 -8.14 1.31 6.53
C ILE A 158 -9.31 0.33 6.39
N LYS A 159 -9.64 -0.04 5.14
CA LYS A 159 -10.71 -0.99 4.82
C LYS A 159 -10.15 -2.23 4.14
N SER A 160 -10.78 -3.38 4.36
CA SER A 160 -10.48 -4.62 3.63
C SER A 160 -11.73 -5.46 3.44
N VAL A 161 -11.74 -6.27 2.39
CA VAL A 161 -12.79 -7.26 2.07
C VAL A 161 -12.24 -8.68 2.01
N SER A 162 -10.99 -8.86 2.43
CA SER A 162 -10.30 -10.14 2.27
C SER A 162 -10.89 -11.21 3.17
N SER A 163 -11.21 -12.37 2.58
CA SER A 163 -11.66 -13.57 3.29
C SER A 163 -10.54 -14.36 3.95
N THR A 164 -9.29 -14.00 3.67
CA THR A 164 -8.08 -14.51 4.30
C THR A 164 -7.38 -13.38 5.07
N PHE A 165 -6.52 -13.75 6.03
CA PHE A 165 -5.70 -12.77 6.73
C PHE A 165 -4.79 -12.05 5.75
N THR A 166 -4.94 -10.74 5.67
CA THR A 166 -4.14 -9.86 4.83
C THR A 166 -3.66 -8.66 5.64
N THR A 167 -2.45 -8.20 5.35
CA THR A 167 -1.89 -6.99 5.96
C THR A 167 -2.18 -5.81 5.07
N ILE A 168 -2.85 -4.79 5.62
CA ILE A 168 -3.19 -3.53 4.97
C ILE A 168 -2.48 -2.38 5.69
N SER A 169 -2.14 -1.32 4.97
CA SER A 169 -1.41 -0.14 5.46
C SER A 169 -2.25 1.12 5.25
N SER A 170 -2.12 2.10 6.15
CA SER A 170 -2.76 3.42 6.00
C SER A 170 -2.01 4.35 5.06
N GLY A 171 -0.72 4.10 4.83
CA GLY A 171 0.20 5.12 4.35
C GLY A 171 0.49 6.17 5.44
N ASN A 172 0.97 7.34 5.01
CA ASN A 172 1.41 8.37 5.96
C ASN A 172 0.27 8.92 6.83
N ILE A 173 0.45 8.83 8.15
CA ILE A 173 -0.46 9.39 9.15
C ILE A 173 0.27 10.41 10.03
N SER A 174 -0.49 11.34 10.60
CA SER A 174 0.04 12.30 11.58
C SER A 174 -0.43 11.92 12.98
N LEU A 175 0.51 11.75 13.90
CA LEU A 175 0.24 11.54 15.31
C LEU A 175 0.34 12.86 16.07
N TRP A 176 -0.42 13.01 17.16
CA TRP A 176 -0.35 14.19 18.01
C TRP A 176 0.99 14.22 18.75
N ARG A 177 1.52 15.44 18.95
CA ARG A 177 2.77 15.64 19.71
C ARG A 177 2.56 15.31 21.19
N GLY A 178 3.66 14.98 21.87
CA GLY A 178 3.66 14.53 23.25
C GLY A 178 3.44 13.03 23.38
N LYS A 179 3.44 12.54 24.63
CA LYS A 179 3.25 11.13 24.96
C LYS A 179 1.77 10.77 24.98
N ASN A 180 1.28 10.20 23.88
CA ASN A 180 -0.13 9.86 23.69
C ASN A 180 -0.36 8.35 23.66
N LEU A 181 -1.51 7.91 24.16
CA LEU A 181 -1.93 6.52 24.19
C LEU A 181 -2.78 6.22 22.95
N TYR A 182 -2.32 5.32 22.10
CA TYR A 182 -3.04 4.91 20.90
C TYR A 182 -3.59 3.51 21.07
N ARG A 183 -4.80 3.27 20.54
CA ARG A 183 -5.50 1.98 20.54
C ARG A 183 -6.06 1.68 19.16
N VAL A 184 -6.17 0.41 18.80
CA VAL A 184 -6.88 -0.01 17.58
C VAL A 184 -8.38 -0.10 17.82
N GLN A 185 -9.16 0.43 16.87
CA GLN A 185 -10.59 0.23 16.78
C GLN A 185 -10.96 -0.53 15.52
N VAL A 186 -11.94 -1.42 15.64
CA VAL A 186 -12.43 -2.30 14.58
C VAL A 186 -13.94 -2.20 14.50
N LYS A 187 -14.48 -2.23 13.28
CA LYS A 187 -15.91 -2.45 13.03
C LYS A 187 -16.13 -3.24 11.75
N SER A 188 -17.30 -3.84 11.67
CA SER A 188 -17.86 -4.41 10.44
C SER A 188 -18.68 -3.35 9.71
N LEU A 189 -18.67 -3.30 8.36
CA LEU A 189 -19.54 -2.35 7.65
C LEU A 189 -20.92 -2.93 7.34
N ASP A 190 -21.06 -4.25 7.36
CA ASP A 190 -22.26 -4.98 6.94
C ASP A 190 -22.79 -5.95 8.01
N GLY A 191 -22.19 -5.95 9.20
CA GLY A 191 -22.57 -6.85 10.31
C GLY A 191 -22.01 -8.26 10.18
N SER A 192 -21.23 -8.52 9.13
CA SER A 192 -20.46 -9.76 8.98
C SER A 192 -19.38 -9.88 10.06
N GLU A 193 -18.98 -11.11 10.37
CA GLU A 193 -17.92 -11.37 11.34
C GLU A 193 -16.56 -10.98 10.76
N VAL A 194 -15.84 -10.15 11.50
CA VAL A 194 -14.53 -9.63 11.14
C VAL A 194 -13.52 -9.92 12.24
N PHE A 195 -12.27 -10.10 11.86
CA PHE A 195 -11.16 -10.47 12.71
C PHE A 195 -10.00 -9.49 12.52
N PHE A 196 -9.50 -8.97 13.62
CA PHE A 196 -8.21 -8.31 13.74
C PHE A 196 -7.24 -9.27 14.42
N ASN A 197 -6.08 -9.51 13.79
CA ASN A 197 -5.07 -10.42 14.33
C ASN A 197 -3.91 -9.67 15.00
N SER A 198 -3.38 -8.66 14.31
CA SER A 198 -2.21 -7.91 14.78
C SER A 198 -2.10 -6.58 14.04
N GLY A 199 -1.36 -5.64 14.61
CA GLY A 199 -0.95 -4.44 13.90
C GLY A 199 0.45 -4.01 14.27
N LYS A 200 0.97 -3.01 13.56
CA LYS A 200 2.22 -2.34 13.94
C LYS A 200 2.23 -0.91 13.41
N ILE A 201 2.89 -0.02 14.14
CA ILE A 201 3.17 1.34 13.70
C ILE A 201 4.62 1.37 13.26
N LYS A 202 4.86 1.81 12.01
CA LYS A 202 6.16 2.01 11.40
C LYS A 202 6.52 3.48 11.47
N ILE A 203 7.65 3.78 12.09
CA ILE A 203 8.19 5.14 12.20
C ILE A 203 9.52 5.17 11.48
N VAL A 204 9.66 6.05 10.51
CA VAL A 204 10.88 6.25 9.73
C VAL A 204 11.44 7.64 10.02
N THR A 205 12.61 7.71 10.62
CA THR A 205 13.35 8.97 10.87
C THR A 205 14.60 9.04 9.99
N LYS A 206 15.08 10.25 9.73
CA LYS A 206 16.37 10.50 9.09
C LYS A 206 17.50 10.49 10.11
#